data_AF-A0A8T7K7N1-F1
#
_entry.id   AF-A0A8T7K7N1-F1
#
_cell.length_a   1.000
_cell.length_b   1.000
_cell.length_c   1.000
_cell.angle_alpha   90.00
_cell.angle_beta   90.00
_cell.angle_gamma   90.00
#
_symmetry.space_group_name_H-M   'P 1'
#
loop_
_entity.id
_entity.type
_entity.pdbx_description
1 polymer ?
#
loop_
_entity_poly.entity_id
_entity_poly.type
_entity_poly.pdbx_seq_one_letter_code
_entity_poly.pdbx_strand_id
1 'polypeptide(L)'
;MVSFKAQDSEANQPNREELLQLAIAAAKNGQKEGARVMFRQVLAEDKKNERALMWMAKLAGSKKERQQWLQRALNANPDNSTARDALAKMAYTEKASQNRMLLTLGVVLAIIIVLALAAFLLITLL
;
A
#
# COMPACT_ATOMS: atom_id res chain seq x y z
N MET A 1 -46.99 23.24 0.99
CA MET A 1 -46.04 22.26 1.56
C MET A 1 -45.05 21.90 0.48
N VAL A 2 -43.76 22.15 0.73
CA VAL A 2 -42.66 22.08 -0.24
C VAL A 2 -42.28 20.62 -0.46
N SER A 3 -42.44 20.10 -1.67
CA SER A 3 -41.76 18.88 -2.14
C SER A 3 -40.70 19.29 -3.15
N PHE A 4 -39.50 19.58 -2.63
CA PHE A 4 -38.29 19.77 -3.42
C PHE A 4 -37.24 18.77 -2.90
N LYS A 5 -37.04 17.67 -3.62
CA LYS A 5 -35.75 16.96 -3.80
C LYS A 5 -35.95 15.62 -4.52
N ALA A 6 -35.84 15.66 -5.84
CA ALA A 6 -35.56 14.46 -6.64
C ALA A 6 -34.87 14.78 -7.97
N GLN A 7 -34.16 15.92 -8.09
CA GLN A 7 -33.60 16.38 -9.36
C GLN A 7 -32.07 16.59 -9.36
N ASP A 8 -31.41 16.39 -8.22
CA ASP A 8 -29.96 16.60 -8.10
C ASP A 8 -29.11 15.36 -8.43
N SER A 9 -29.77 14.20 -8.63
CA SER A 9 -29.08 12.90 -8.67
C SER A 9 -28.61 12.47 -10.06
N GLU A 10 -29.12 13.06 -11.15
CA GLU A 10 -28.77 12.66 -12.53
C GLU A 10 -27.75 13.60 -13.19
N ALA A 11 -27.75 14.90 -12.87
CA ALA A 11 -26.84 15.87 -13.50
C ALA A 11 -25.39 15.80 -13.01
N ASN A 12 -25.14 15.23 -11.81
CA ASN A 12 -23.79 15.15 -11.24
C ASN A 12 -23.06 13.82 -11.57
N GLN A 13 -23.73 12.89 -12.28
CA GLN A 13 -23.17 11.59 -12.67
C GLN A 13 -22.22 11.63 -13.89
N PRO A 14 -22.46 12.45 -14.93
CA PRO A 14 -21.58 12.55 -16.08
C PRO A 14 -20.23 13.15 -15.67
N ASN A 15 -20.27 14.27 -14.92
CA ASN A 15 -19.07 15.02 -14.54
C ASN A 15 -18.13 14.21 -13.63
N ARG A 16 -18.66 13.38 -12.71
CA ARG A 16 -17.83 12.53 -11.82
C ARG A 16 -17.13 11.39 -12.57
N GLU A 17 -17.81 10.75 -13.51
CA GLU A 17 -17.24 9.63 -14.28
C GLU A 17 -16.23 10.17 -15.30
N GLU A 18 -16.50 11.32 -15.91
CA GLU A 18 -15.55 12.05 -16.74
C GLU A 18 -14.29 12.44 -15.96
N LEU A 19 -14.43 13.01 -14.76
CA LEU A 19 -13.30 13.33 -13.89
C LEU A 19 -12.50 12.09 -13.50
N LEU A 20 -13.18 10.97 -13.20
CA LEU A 20 -12.52 9.70 -12.92
C LEU A 20 -11.73 9.20 -14.13
N GLN A 21 -12.30 9.26 -15.34
CA GLN A 21 -11.63 8.84 -16.57
C GLN A 21 -10.42 9.74 -16.88
N LEU A 22 -10.55 11.05 -16.70
CA LEU A 22 -9.45 12.00 -16.87
C LEU A 22 -8.32 11.72 -15.88
N ALA A 23 -8.65 11.46 -14.61
CA ALA A 23 -7.67 11.09 -13.59
C ALA A 23 -6.91 9.81 -13.96
N ILE A 24 -7.63 8.80 -14.48
CA ILE A 24 -7.04 7.54 -14.96
C ILE A 24 -6.11 7.79 -16.15
N ALA A 25 -6.52 8.61 -17.11
CA ALA A 25 -5.70 8.97 -18.26
C ALA A 25 -4.42 9.69 -17.81
N ALA A 26 -4.54 10.68 -16.93
CA ALA A 26 -3.41 11.39 -16.34
C ALA A 26 -2.44 10.44 -15.61
N ALA A 27 -2.97 9.50 -14.82
CA ALA A 27 -2.17 8.50 -14.12
C ALA A 27 -1.42 7.58 -15.10
N LYS A 28 -2.07 7.15 -16.18
CA LYS A 28 -1.46 6.34 -17.24
C LYS A 28 -0.37 7.10 -18.00
N ASN A 29 -0.56 8.40 -18.22
CA ASN A 29 0.40 9.29 -18.88
C ASN A 29 1.57 9.72 -17.97
N GLY A 30 1.68 9.17 -16.75
CA GLY A 30 2.76 9.50 -15.82
C GLY A 30 2.57 10.80 -15.04
N GLN A 31 1.46 11.51 -15.23
CA GLN A 31 1.12 12.75 -14.51
C GLN A 31 0.57 12.44 -13.11
N LYS A 32 1.42 11.84 -12.26
CA LYS A 32 1.02 11.26 -10.96
C LYS A 32 0.38 12.28 -10.01
N GLU A 33 0.97 13.46 -9.87
CA GLU A 33 0.46 14.48 -8.94
C GLU A 33 -0.88 15.06 -9.40
N GLY A 34 -1.02 15.35 -10.70
CA GLY A 34 -2.29 15.80 -11.29
C GLY A 34 -3.39 14.75 -11.10
N ALA A 35 -3.08 13.48 -11.38
CA ALA A 35 -4.00 12.39 -11.16
C ALA A 35 -4.43 12.25 -9.69
N ARG A 36 -3.50 12.39 -8.72
CA ARG A 36 -3.83 12.36 -7.29
C ARG A 36 -4.78 13.47 -6.88
N VAL A 37 -4.67 14.67 -7.45
CA VAL A 37 -5.61 15.77 -7.18
C VAL A 37 -7.01 15.40 -7.68
N MET A 38 -7.12 14.93 -8.93
CA MET A 38 -8.40 14.54 -9.50
C MET A 38 -9.04 13.37 -8.75
N PHE A 39 -8.28 12.32 -8.40
CA PHE A 39 -8.80 11.21 -7.60
C PHE A 39 -9.27 11.66 -6.21
N ARG A 40 -8.59 12.63 -5.59
CA ARG A 40 -9.05 13.19 -4.30
C ARG A 40 -10.38 13.93 -4.45
N GLN A 41 -10.60 14.62 -5.55
CA GLN A 41 -11.87 15.26 -5.85
C GLN A 41 -12.98 14.22 -6.07
N VAL A 42 -12.72 13.17 -6.86
CA VAL A 42 -13.65 12.04 -7.01
C VAL A 42 -13.99 11.42 -5.65
N LEU A 43 -12.99 11.22 -4.78
CA LEU A 43 -13.20 10.65 -3.45
C LEU A 43 -13.84 11.61 -2.44
N ALA A 44 -13.79 12.92 -2.68
CA ALA A 44 -14.50 13.89 -1.85
C ALA A 44 -16.01 13.78 -2.07
N GLU A 45 -16.41 13.52 -3.32
CA GLU A 45 -17.81 13.31 -3.72
C GLU A 45 -18.28 11.88 -3.45
N ASP A 46 -17.48 10.88 -3.82
CA ASP A 46 -17.73 9.46 -3.57
C ASP A 46 -16.56 8.81 -2.81
N LYS A 47 -16.66 8.84 -1.49
CA LYS A 47 -15.64 8.29 -0.57
C LYS A 47 -15.44 6.78 -0.73
N LYS A 48 -16.39 6.07 -1.34
CA LYS A 48 -16.36 4.61 -1.53
C LYS A 48 -16.02 4.21 -2.96
N ASN A 49 -15.64 5.16 -3.82
CA ASN A 49 -15.30 4.87 -5.20
C ASN A 49 -14.10 3.92 -5.27
N GLU A 50 -14.37 2.64 -5.52
CA GLU A 50 -13.36 1.58 -5.51
C GLU A 50 -12.26 1.87 -6.53
N ARG A 51 -12.63 2.32 -7.73
CA ARG A 51 -11.68 2.62 -8.81
C ARG A 51 -10.70 3.71 -8.38
N ALA A 52 -11.20 4.82 -7.83
CA ALA A 52 -10.35 5.90 -7.34
C ALA A 52 -9.45 5.47 -6.16
N LEU A 53 -9.98 4.68 -5.21
CA LEU A 53 -9.19 4.13 -4.09
C LEU A 53 -8.06 3.22 -4.58
N MET A 54 -8.33 2.36 -5.57
CA MET A 54 -7.33 1.47 -6.17
C MET A 54 -6.25 2.24 -6.94
N TRP A 55 -6.62 3.31 -7.65
CA TRP A 55 -5.64 4.17 -8.30
C TRP A 55 -4.79 4.95 -7.32
N MET A 56 -5.36 5.46 -6.22
CA MET A 56 -4.59 6.08 -5.14
C MET A 56 -3.61 5.10 -4.50
N ALA A 57 -4.00 3.84 -4.30
CA ALA A 57 -3.08 2.79 -3.84
C ALA A 57 -1.92 2.55 -4.82
N LYS A 58 -2.18 2.58 -6.13
CA LYS A 58 -1.15 2.43 -7.16
C LYS A 58 -0.20 3.63 -7.23
N LEU A 59 -0.73 4.82 -6.98
CA LEU A 59 0.04 6.07 -6.98
C LEU A 59 0.72 6.37 -5.65
N ALA A 60 0.48 5.60 -4.59
CA ALA A 60 1.06 5.82 -3.28
C ALA A 60 2.60 5.88 -3.32
N GLY A 61 3.18 6.88 -2.65
CA GLY A 61 4.63 7.09 -2.60
C GLY A 61 5.33 6.21 -1.56
N SER A 62 4.58 5.64 -0.61
CA SER A 62 5.11 4.78 0.43
C SER A 62 4.30 3.50 0.60
N LYS A 63 4.94 2.48 1.18
CA LYS A 63 4.27 1.22 1.53
C LYS A 63 3.10 1.44 2.49
N LYS A 64 3.30 2.28 3.52
CA LYS A 64 2.29 2.63 4.50
C LYS A 64 1.08 3.30 3.86
N GLU A 65 1.31 4.28 2.98
CA GLU A 65 0.24 4.96 2.25
C GLU A 65 -0.52 3.99 1.34
N ARG A 66 0.20 3.12 0.61
CA ARG A 66 -0.43 2.10 -0.23
C ARG A 66 -1.35 1.20 0.58
N GLN A 67 -0.90 0.74 1.75
CA GLN A 67 -1.70 -0.10 2.65
C GLN A 67 -2.97 0.62 3.12
N GLN A 68 -2.88 1.90 3.47
CA GLN A 68 -4.04 2.68 3.88
C GLN A 68 -5.09 2.78 2.77
N TRP A 69 -4.68 3.04 1.53
CA TRP A 69 -5.61 3.11 0.40
C TRP A 69 -6.25 1.77 0.07
N LEU A 70 -5.48 0.67 0.11
CA LEU A 70 -6.02 -0.68 -0.09
C LEU A 70 -7.01 -1.07 1.02
N GLN A 71 -6.72 -0.72 2.27
CA GLN A 71 -7.64 -0.96 3.37
C GLN A 71 -8.94 -0.19 3.21
N ARG A 72 -8.87 1.07 2.74
CA ARG A 72 -10.07 1.86 2.40
C ARG A 72 -10.85 1.21 1.26
N ALA A 73 -10.18 0.67 0.25
CA ALA A 73 -10.82 -0.05 -0.85
C ALA A 73 -11.58 -1.29 -0.34
N LEU A 74 -11.02 -2.04 0.59
CA LEU A 74 -11.70 -3.17 1.24
C LEU A 74 -12.86 -2.74 2.14
N ASN A 75 -12.73 -1.61 2.83
CA ASN A 75 -13.83 -1.08 3.64
C ASN A 75 -14.99 -0.61 2.75
N ALA A 76 -14.70 -0.15 1.52
CA ALA A 76 -15.70 0.24 0.53
C ALA A 76 -16.34 -0.98 -0.14
N ASN A 77 -15.52 -1.96 -0.55
CA ASN A 77 -15.92 -3.22 -1.15
C ASN A 77 -15.11 -4.38 -0.55
N PRO A 78 -15.67 -5.11 0.45
CA PRO A 78 -15.00 -6.24 1.09
C PRO A 78 -14.64 -7.37 0.11
N ASP A 79 -15.39 -7.49 -0.98
CA ASP A 79 -15.20 -8.55 -1.97
C ASP A 79 -14.10 -8.24 -2.98
N ASN A 80 -13.46 -7.07 -2.91
CA ASN A 80 -12.36 -6.70 -3.78
C ASN A 80 -11.13 -7.63 -3.60
N SER A 81 -11.07 -8.68 -4.42
CA SER A 81 -9.97 -9.65 -4.44
C SER A 81 -8.64 -8.98 -4.77
N THR A 82 -8.63 -8.00 -5.69
CA THR A 82 -7.41 -7.28 -6.07
C THR A 82 -6.78 -6.55 -4.88
N ALA A 83 -7.60 -5.90 -4.06
CA ALA A 83 -7.13 -5.22 -2.87
C ALA A 83 -6.65 -6.19 -1.78
N ARG A 84 -7.37 -7.31 -1.57
CA ARG A 84 -6.97 -8.39 -0.65
C ARG A 84 -5.62 -8.99 -1.06
N ASP A 85 -5.46 -9.34 -2.32
CA ASP A 85 -4.23 -9.94 -2.85
C ASP A 85 -3.04 -8.99 -2.76
N ALA A 86 -3.27 -7.70 -3.02
CA ALA A 86 -2.24 -6.69 -2.88
C ALA A 86 -1.76 -6.55 -1.42
N LEU A 87 -2.68 -6.55 -0.46
CA LEU A 87 -2.34 -6.52 0.97
C LEU A 87 -1.63 -7.79 1.43
N ALA A 88 -2.08 -8.96 0.97
CA ALA A 88 -1.43 -10.24 1.28
C ALA A 88 0.03 -10.28 0.79
N LYS A 89 0.29 -9.82 -0.43
CA LYS A 89 1.66 -9.69 -0.98
C LYS A 89 2.51 -8.72 -0.16
N MET A 90 1.94 -7.60 0.28
CA MET A 90 2.64 -6.63 1.13
C MET A 90 3.01 -7.20 2.50
N ALA A 91 2.15 -8.03 3.09
CA ALA A 91 2.40 -8.69 4.37
C ALA A 91 3.49 -9.78 4.24
N TYR A 92 3.49 -10.55 3.16
CA TYR A 92 4.51 -11.57 2.89
C TYR A 92 5.91 -10.97 2.81
N THR A 93 6.05 -9.83 2.11
CA THR A 93 7.34 -9.13 1.97
C THR A 93 7.86 -8.55 3.29
N GLU A 94 7.01 -8.23 4.28
CA GLU A 94 7.50 -7.80 5.61
C GLU A 94 8.07 -8.95 6.41
N LYS A 95 7.37 -10.08 6.46
CA LYS A 95 7.80 -11.24 7.25
C LYS A 95 9.15 -11.79 6.79
N ALA A 96 9.42 -11.80 5.48
CA ALA A 96 10.70 -12.23 4.94
C ALA A 96 11.88 -11.34 5.39
N SER A 97 11.64 -10.05 5.63
CA SER A 97 12.69 -9.10 6.04
C SER A 97 13.00 -9.11 7.55
N GLN A 98 12.11 -9.69 8.38
CA GLN A 98 12.28 -9.74 9.84
C GLN A 98 13.24 -10.84 10.32
N ASN A 99 13.63 -11.79 9.46
CA ASN A 99 14.58 -12.86 9.78
C ASN A 99 16.05 -12.41 9.97
N ARG A 100 16.30 -11.11 10.14
CA ARG A 100 17.66 -10.57 10.43
C ARG A 100 18.19 -11.03 11.80
N MET A 101 17.32 -11.35 12.75
CA MET A 101 17.73 -11.89 14.07
C MET A 101 18.33 -13.30 13.98
N LEU A 102 17.87 -14.14 13.04
CA LEU A 102 18.47 -15.46 12.82
C LEU A 102 19.90 -15.35 12.29
N LEU A 103 20.15 -14.39 11.38
CA LEU A 103 21.49 -14.17 10.82
C LEU A 103 22.44 -13.55 11.85
N THR A 104 21.99 -12.56 12.63
CA THR A 104 22.86 -11.93 13.64
C THR A 104 23.24 -12.89 14.77
N LEU A 105 22.30 -13.70 15.26
CA LEU A 105 22.60 -14.72 16.28
C LEU A 105 23.56 -15.79 15.75
N GLY A 106 23.38 -16.25 14.51
CA GLY A 106 24.28 -17.20 13.88
C GLY A 106 25.72 -16.69 13.72
N VAL A 107 25.88 -15.43 13.29
CA VAL A 107 27.21 -14.81 13.13
C VAL A 107 27.92 -14.60 14.47
N VAL A 108 27.19 -14.14 15.50
CA VAL A 108 27.77 -13.95 16.84
C VAL A 108 28.26 -15.28 17.42
N LEU A 109 27.47 -16.35 17.30
CA LEU A 109 27.87 -17.69 17.77
C LEU A 109 29.11 -18.20 17.04
N ALA A 110 29.19 -18.01 15.72
CA ALA A 110 30.35 -18.41 14.93
C ALA A 110 31.63 -17.67 15.37
N ILE A 111 31.53 -16.36 15.64
CA ILE A 111 32.67 -15.56 16.15
C ILE A 111 33.13 -16.08 17.51
N ILE A 112 32.19 -16.34 18.44
CA ILE A 112 32.52 -16.85 19.78
C ILE A 112 33.26 -18.20 19.69
N ILE A 113 32.79 -19.11 18.83
CA ILE A 113 33.43 -20.42 18.64
C ILE A 113 34.86 -20.24 18.10
N VAL A 114 35.05 -19.39 17.09
CA VAL A 114 36.37 -19.13 16.51
C VAL A 114 37.33 -18.54 17.54
N LEU A 115 36.87 -17.57 18.35
CA LEU A 115 37.67 -16.98 19.42
C LEU A 115 38.03 -17.99 20.51
N ALA A 116 37.09 -18.84 20.91
CA ALA A 116 37.33 -19.89 21.90
C ALA A 116 38.36 -20.92 21.41
N LEU A 117 38.26 -21.35 20.14
CA LEU A 117 39.23 -22.25 19.53
C LEU A 117 40.63 -21.63 19.42
N ALA A 118 40.70 -20.35 19.01
CA ALA A 118 41.96 -19.63 18.94
C ALA A 118 42.62 -19.50 20.32
N ALA A 119 41.85 -19.16 21.36
CA ALA A 119 42.34 -19.07 22.73
C ALA A 119 42.82 -20.43 23.25
N PHE A 120 42.07 -21.51 22.98
CA PHE A 120 42.45 -22.87 23.37
C PHE A 120 43.79 -23.29 22.74
N LEU A 121 43.95 -23.06 21.43
CA LEU A 121 45.20 -23.36 20.72
C LEU A 121 46.39 -22.59 21.28
N LEU A 122 46.18 -21.32 21.64
CA LEU A 122 47.22 -20.46 22.22
C LEU A 122 47.67 -20.95 23.61
N ILE A 123 46.72 -21.37 24.45
CA ILE A 123 47.01 -21.93 25.79
C ILE A 123 47.77 -23.26 25.66
N THR A 124 47.44 -24.10 24.67
CA THR A 124 48.13 -25.37 24.48
C THR A 124 49.55 -25.24 23.91
N LEU A 125 49.89 -24.10 23.30
CA LEU A 125 51.19 -23.85 22.68
C LEU A 125 52.19 -23.10 23.59
N LEU A 126 51.72 -22.61 24.74
CA LEU A 126 52.51 -21.90 25.75
C LEU A 126 53.00 -22.87 26.84
#